data_AF-A0A820L818-F1
#
_entry.id   AF-A0A820L818-F1
#
_cell.length_a   1.000
_cell.length_b   1.000
_cell.length_c   1.000
_cell.angle_alpha   90.00
_cell.angle_beta   90.00
_cell.angle_gamma   90.00
#
_symmetry.space_group_name_H-M   'P 1'
#
loop_
_entity.id
_entity.type
_entity.pdbx_description
1 polymer ?
#
loop_
_entity_poly.entity_id
_entity_poly.type
_entity_poly.pdbx_seq_one_letter_code
_entity_poly.pdbx_strand_id
1 'polypeptide(L)'
;ITDSTDLWELEKMGNAKEISSRRVKRWGFSINELLKDPIGRDHFWKFLDKEYSGENLRFYEACIHLRCHTPQQDVHNRVHEIYNEFLSPGAYYSINIDQRVMNLTKHNMTHLPSRYTFDEAQDHIFNLMNRDTYARFLRSEAYKELLLGGKKK
;
A
#
# COMPACT_ATOMS: atom_id res chain seq x y z
N ILE A 1 -5.05 -12.70 32.65
CA ILE A 1 -6.04 -13.02 31.60
C ILE A 1 -7.40 -12.75 32.24
N THR A 2 -8.24 -11.90 31.64
CA THR A 2 -9.45 -11.36 32.29
C THR A 2 -10.76 -11.90 31.72
N ASP A 3 -10.72 -12.92 30.84
CA ASP A 3 -11.87 -13.49 30.13
C ASP A 3 -12.80 -12.48 29.41
N SER A 4 -12.37 -11.21 29.29
CA SER A 4 -13.08 -10.14 28.61
C SER A 4 -12.66 -10.06 27.15
N THR A 5 -13.65 -9.82 26.28
CA THR A 5 -13.48 -9.62 24.83
C THR A 5 -13.22 -8.16 24.46
N ASP A 6 -13.21 -7.24 25.42
CA ASP A 6 -13.18 -5.78 25.18
C ASP A 6 -11.99 -5.36 24.30
N LEU A 7 -10.82 -5.96 24.49
CA LEU A 7 -9.61 -5.67 23.70
C LEU A 7 -9.81 -6.02 22.22
N TRP A 8 -10.42 -7.17 21.95
CA TRP A 8 -10.64 -7.68 20.60
C TRP A 8 -11.73 -6.86 19.90
N GLU A 9 -12.74 -6.43 20.65
CA GLU A 9 -13.81 -5.56 20.17
C GLU A 9 -13.30 -4.15 19.89
N LEU A 10 -12.44 -3.58 20.75
CA LEU A 10 -11.76 -2.30 20.51
C LEU A 10 -10.87 -2.33 19.25
N GLU A 11 -10.16 -3.43 19.01
CA GLU A 11 -9.33 -3.60 17.82
C GLU A 11 -10.16 -3.78 16.54
N LYS A 12 -11.28 -4.53 16.61
CA LYS A 12 -12.20 -4.77 15.48
C LYS A 12 -13.10 -3.58 15.15
N MET A 13 -13.65 -2.91 16.16
CA MET A 13 -14.65 -1.86 15.95
C MET A 13 -14.07 -0.62 15.31
N GLY A 14 -12.74 -0.41 15.36
CA GLY A 14 -12.07 0.66 14.62
C GLY A 14 -12.84 1.98 14.71
N ASN A 15 -13.39 2.31 15.89
CA ASN A 15 -14.24 3.47 16.05
C ASN A 15 -13.39 4.68 15.66
N ALA A 16 -13.69 5.25 14.49
CA ALA A 16 -12.92 6.30 13.83
C ALA A 16 -12.75 7.59 14.67
N LYS A 17 -13.36 7.64 15.86
CA LYS A 17 -13.27 8.75 16.81
C LYS A 17 -12.05 8.72 17.73
N GLU A 18 -11.46 7.56 18.04
CA GLU A 18 -10.22 7.49 18.85
C GLU A 18 -9.32 6.33 18.38
N ILE A 19 -8.38 6.62 17.48
CA ILE A 19 -7.32 5.66 17.09
C ILE A 19 -6.32 5.58 18.25
N SER A 20 -6.06 4.37 18.76
CA SER A 20 -5.18 4.21 19.91
C SER A 20 -3.75 4.69 19.59
N SER A 21 -3.12 5.40 20.53
CA SER A 21 -1.76 5.92 20.36
C SER A 21 -0.74 4.79 20.10
N ARG A 22 -0.98 3.59 20.64
CA ARG A 22 -0.18 2.39 20.39
C ARG A 22 -0.27 1.95 18.92
N ARG A 23 -1.47 1.98 18.31
CA ARG A 23 -1.70 1.63 16.91
C ARG A 23 -1.00 2.61 15.98
N VAL A 24 -1.17 3.92 16.21
CA VAL A 24 -0.51 4.96 15.41
C VAL A 24 1.01 4.86 15.49
N LYS A 25 1.59 4.66 16.69
CA LYS A 25 3.04 4.49 16.86
C LYS A 25 3.59 3.29 16.07
N ARG A 26 2.80 2.22 15.95
CA ARG A 26 3.20 1.00 15.23
C ARG A 26 3.38 1.25 13.74
N TRP A 27 2.59 2.16 13.16
CA TRP A 27 2.75 2.58 11.76
C TRP A 27 4.11 3.22 11.49
N GLY A 28 4.73 3.84 12.49
CA GLY A 28 6.05 4.45 12.36
C GLY A 28 7.23 3.46 12.36
N PHE A 29 7.02 2.20 12.72
CA PHE A 29 8.11 1.21 12.75
C PHE A 29 8.53 0.74 11.36
N SER A 30 7.56 0.57 10.44
CA SER A 30 7.84 0.28 9.04
C SER A 30 6.61 0.53 8.18
N ILE A 31 6.84 0.82 6.90
CA ILE A 31 5.76 0.92 5.91
C ILE A 31 4.91 -0.36 5.84
N ASN A 32 5.49 -1.53 6.14
CA ASN A 32 4.76 -2.80 6.19
C ASN A 32 3.71 -2.81 7.32
N GLU A 33 4.04 -2.28 8.50
CA GLU A 33 3.09 -2.18 9.61
C GLU A 33 1.97 -1.16 9.30
N LEU A 34 2.31 -0.07 8.62
CA LEU A 34 1.33 0.91 8.14
C LEU A 34 0.37 0.28 7.10
N LEU A 35 0.90 -0.41 6.09
CA LEU A 35 0.10 -0.98 5.00
C LEU A 35 -0.74 -2.20 5.44
N LYS A 36 -0.29 -2.97 6.42
CA LYS A 36 -1.07 -4.08 7.01
C LYS A 36 -2.30 -3.60 7.76
N ASP A 37 -2.26 -2.38 8.30
CA ASP A 37 -3.36 -1.79 9.05
C ASP A 37 -4.34 -1.09 8.09
N PRO A 38 -5.62 -1.50 8.01
CA PRO A 38 -6.61 -0.83 7.15
C PRO A 38 -6.79 0.66 7.45
N ILE A 39 -6.74 1.06 8.72
CA ILE A 39 -6.87 2.46 9.14
C ILE A 39 -5.60 3.23 8.79
N GLY A 40 -4.43 2.63 9.05
CA GLY A 40 -3.14 3.21 8.67
C GLY A 40 -3.07 3.45 7.16
N ARG A 41 -3.49 2.47 6.37
CA ARG A 41 -3.55 2.57 4.92
C ARG A 41 -4.49 3.66 4.44
N ASP A 42 -5.69 3.80 5.01
CA ASP A 42 -6.63 4.87 4.67
C ASP A 42 -6.03 6.28 4.95
N HIS A 43 -5.37 6.46 6.09
CA HIS A 43 -4.68 7.72 6.39
C HIS A 43 -3.51 8.00 5.46
N PHE A 44 -2.73 6.97 5.14
CA PHE A 44 -1.66 7.10 4.16
C PHE A 44 -2.22 7.45 2.78
N TRP A 45 -3.35 6.86 2.40
CA TRP A 45 -4.00 7.15 1.13
C TRP A 45 -4.48 8.61 1.07
N LYS A 46 -5.18 9.08 2.10
CA LYS A 46 -5.60 10.49 2.19
C LYS A 46 -4.43 11.47 2.13
N PHE A 47 -3.26 11.07 2.61
CA PHE A 47 -2.04 11.87 2.49
C PHE A 47 -1.54 11.94 1.05
N LEU A 48 -1.41 10.80 0.36
CA LEU A 48 -0.93 10.77 -1.03
C LEU A 48 -1.91 11.44 -2.00
N ASP A 49 -3.22 11.31 -1.77
CA ASP A 49 -4.26 11.90 -2.61
C ASP A 49 -4.20 13.44 -2.58
N LYS A 50 -3.94 14.03 -1.41
CA LYS A 50 -3.70 15.49 -1.28
C LYS A 50 -2.48 15.96 -2.06
N GLU A 51 -1.47 15.11 -2.20
CA GLU A 51 -0.24 15.40 -2.94
C GLU A 51 -0.29 14.90 -4.39
N TYR A 52 -1.41 14.32 -4.84
CA TYR A 52 -1.55 13.69 -6.16
C TYR A 52 -0.42 12.69 -6.47
N SER A 53 0.05 11.93 -5.48
CA SER A 53 1.22 11.02 -5.56
C SER A 53 0.87 9.56 -5.20
N GLY A 54 -0.33 9.16 -5.62
CA GLY A 54 -0.97 7.92 -5.24
C GLY A 54 -0.67 6.70 -6.09
N GLU A 55 -0.09 6.89 -7.27
CA GLU A 55 0.12 5.87 -8.30
C GLU A 55 0.93 4.68 -7.79
N ASN A 56 1.95 4.93 -6.96
CA ASN A 56 2.80 3.89 -6.40
C ASN A 56 2.04 2.97 -5.43
N LEU A 57 1.17 3.54 -4.59
CA LEU A 57 0.33 2.76 -3.67
C LEU A 57 -0.73 1.98 -4.44
N ARG A 58 -1.37 2.60 -5.44
CA ARG A 58 -2.35 1.93 -6.32
C ARG A 58 -1.74 0.71 -7.01
N PHE A 59 -0.56 0.87 -7.60
CA PHE A 59 0.15 -0.23 -8.24
C PHE A 59 0.49 -1.35 -7.26
N TYR A 60 1.02 -0.98 -6.07
CA TYR A 60 1.35 -1.94 -5.03
C TYR A 60 0.12 -2.75 -4.57
N GLU A 61 -1.02 -2.10 -4.36
CA GLU A 61 -2.27 -2.78 -4.01
C GLU A 61 -2.80 -3.64 -5.14
N ALA A 62 -2.70 -3.19 -6.40
CA ALA A 62 -3.08 -3.98 -7.56
C ALA A 62 -2.27 -5.29 -7.66
N CYS A 63 -0.98 -5.25 -7.34
CA CYS A 63 -0.11 -6.43 -7.27
C CYS A 63 -0.52 -7.40 -6.16
N ILE A 64 -0.85 -6.88 -4.96
CA ILE A 64 -1.38 -7.73 -3.87
C ILE A 64 -2.71 -8.36 -4.26
N HIS A 65 -3.59 -7.60 -4.90
CA HIS A 65 -4.89 -8.10 -5.34
C HIS A 65 -4.73 -9.22 -6.37
N LEU A 66 -3.86 -9.02 -7.38
CA LEU A 66 -3.52 -10.05 -8.36
C LEU A 66 -3.04 -11.34 -7.69
N ARG A 67 -2.18 -11.22 -6.68
CA ARG A 67 -1.58 -12.37 -5.98
C ARG A 67 -2.61 -13.15 -5.16
N CYS A 68 -3.36 -12.44 -4.31
CA CYS A 68 -4.14 -13.06 -3.23
C CYS A 68 -5.64 -13.21 -3.54
N HIS A 69 -6.20 -12.36 -4.41
CA HIS A 69 -7.65 -12.22 -4.55
C HIS A 69 -8.15 -12.52 -5.97
N THR A 70 -7.30 -12.41 -6.99
CA THR A 70 -7.71 -12.69 -8.37
C THR A 70 -7.89 -14.21 -8.61
N PRO A 71 -9.02 -14.67 -9.16
CA PRO A 71 -9.23 -16.05 -9.57
C PRO A 71 -8.24 -16.47 -10.67
N GLN A 72 -7.84 -17.75 -10.70
CA GLN A 72 -6.79 -18.21 -11.63
C GLN A 72 -7.12 -17.96 -13.10
N GLN A 73 -8.39 -18.09 -13.48
CA GLN A 73 -8.88 -17.83 -14.84
C GLN A 73 -8.72 -16.36 -15.28
N ASP A 74 -8.73 -15.42 -14.33
CA ASP A 74 -8.70 -13.98 -14.60
C ASP A 74 -7.29 -13.40 -14.50
N VAL A 75 -6.31 -14.17 -14.00
CA VAL A 75 -4.93 -13.71 -13.78
C VAL A 75 -4.32 -13.14 -15.06
N HIS A 76 -4.51 -13.82 -16.19
CA HIS A 76 -3.94 -13.38 -17.47
C HIS A 76 -4.47 -12.00 -17.89
N ASN A 77 -5.79 -11.82 -17.87
CA ASN A 77 -6.42 -10.54 -18.20
C ASN A 77 -6.00 -9.44 -17.21
N ARG A 78 -5.99 -9.77 -15.91
CA ARG A 78 -5.63 -8.80 -14.87
C ARG A 78 -4.17 -8.34 -14.98
N VAL A 79 -3.26 -9.21 -15.42
CA VAL A 79 -1.87 -8.82 -15.69
C VAL A 79 -1.81 -7.76 -16.79
N HIS A 80 -2.54 -7.95 -17.89
CA HIS A 80 -2.55 -6.97 -18.98
C HIS A 80 -3.20 -5.64 -18.58
N GLU A 81 -4.27 -5.67 -17.78
CA GLU A 81 -4.88 -4.46 -17.22
C GLU A 81 -3.90 -3.65 -16.38
N ILE A 82 -3.23 -4.30 -15.42
CA ILE A 82 -2.25 -3.65 -14.53
C ILE A 82 -1.11 -3.07 -15.36
N TYR A 83 -0.60 -3.80 -16.36
CA TYR A 83 0.42 -3.27 -17.23
C TYR A 83 -0.05 -2.01 -17.99
N ASN A 84 -1.25 -2.03 -18.54
CA ASN A 84 -1.80 -0.89 -19.28
C ASN A 84 -2.04 0.33 -18.39
N GLU A 85 -2.50 0.11 -17.15
CA GLU A 85 -2.83 1.17 -16.21
C GLU A 85 -1.61 1.90 -15.64
N PHE A 86 -0.49 1.18 -15.42
CA PHE A 86 0.68 1.71 -14.68
C PHE A 86 2.01 1.72 -15.45
N LEU A 87 2.20 0.84 -16.43
CA LEU A 87 3.51 0.59 -17.06
C LEU A 87 3.56 0.82 -18.56
N SER A 88 2.40 0.91 -19.23
CA SER A 88 2.33 1.17 -20.65
C SER A 88 2.86 2.57 -20.99
N PRO A 89 3.42 2.76 -22.20
CA PRO A 89 3.77 4.11 -22.66
C PRO A 89 2.52 5.00 -22.68
N GLY A 90 2.50 6.04 -21.86
CA GLY A 90 1.34 6.93 -21.72
C GLY A 90 0.27 6.44 -20.73
N ALA A 91 0.60 5.48 -19.87
CA ALA A 91 -0.25 5.07 -18.75
C ALA A 91 -0.72 6.27 -17.91
N TYR A 92 -2.01 6.30 -17.58
CA TYR A 92 -2.60 7.39 -16.79
C TYR A 92 -1.99 7.48 -15.38
N TYR A 93 -1.70 6.33 -14.77
CA TYR A 93 -1.02 6.23 -13.48
C TYR A 93 0.42 5.72 -13.65
N SER A 94 1.15 6.29 -14.62
CA SER A 94 2.53 5.89 -14.92
C SER A 94 3.42 5.95 -13.66
N ILE A 95 4.03 4.82 -13.31
CA ILE A 95 4.94 4.72 -12.16
C ILE A 95 6.40 4.78 -12.58
N ASN A 96 7.28 5.21 -11.67
CA ASN A 96 8.72 5.25 -11.91
C ASN A 96 9.38 3.93 -11.51
N ILE A 97 9.79 3.13 -12.50
CA ILE A 97 10.60 1.93 -12.29
C ILE A 97 11.84 1.95 -13.17
N ASP A 98 12.92 1.33 -12.69
CA ASP A 98 14.15 1.21 -13.47
C ASP A 98 13.94 0.37 -14.76
N GLN A 99 14.76 0.66 -15.79
CA GLN A 99 14.62 0.02 -17.09
C GLN A 99 14.81 -1.50 -17.04
N ARG A 100 15.63 -2.01 -16.11
CA ARG A 100 15.89 -3.44 -15.94
C ARG A 100 14.62 -4.16 -15.46
N VAL A 101 13.96 -3.62 -14.45
CA VAL A 101 12.71 -4.14 -13.87
C VAL A 101 11.58 -4.04 -14.89
N MET A 102 11.50 -2.95 -15.64
CA MET A 102 10.54 -2.79 -16.75
C MET A 102 10.71 -3.88 -17.81
N ASN A 103 11.95 -4.15 -18.25
CA ASN A 103 12.24 -5.17 -19.25
C ASN A 103 11.88 -6.58 -18.74
N LEU A 104 12.22 -6.88 -17.49
CA LEU A 104 11.87 -8.16 -16.86
C LEU A 104 10.36 -8.34 -16.75
N THR A 105 9.64 -7.30 -16.35
CA THR A 105 8.17 -7.32 -16.26
C THR A 105 7.53 -7.58 -17.63
N LYS A 106 8.01 -6.92 -18.69
CA LYS A 106 7.57 -7.14 -20.07
C LYS A 106 7.84 -8.57 -20.54
N HIS A 107 9.00 -9.12 -20.21
CA HIS A 107 9.36 -10.50 -20.52
C HIS A 107 8.40 -11.49 -19.84
N ASN A 108 8.19 -11.34 -18.53
CA ASN A 108 7.29 -12.19 -17.76
C ASN A 108 5.85 -12.13 -18.28
N MET A 109 5.36 -10.93 -18.62
CA MET A 109 4.03 -10.73 -19.21
C MET A 109 3.91 -11.35 -20.60
N THR A 110 4.98 -11.38 -21.41
CA THR A 110 4.89 -11.93 -22.77
C THR A 110 4.95 -13.46 -22.78
N HIS A 111 5.81 -14.04 -21.94
CA HIS A 111 6.11 -15.46 -22.00
C HIS A 111 5.33 -16.32 -21.00
N LEU A 112 5.08 -15.81 -19.78
CA LEU A 112 4.41 -16.60 -18.75
C LEU A 112 3.65 -15.72 -17.72
N PRO A 113 2.53 -15.08 -18.12
CA PRO A 113 1.67 -14.34 -17.21
C PRO A 113 1.27 -15.18 -16.00
N SER A 114 1.66 -14.72 -14.82
CA SER A 114 1.34 -15.37 -13.56
C SER A 114 1.00 -14.34 -12.48
N ARG A 115 0.57 -14.85 -11.33
CA ARG A 115 0.33 -14.06 -10.11
C ARG A 115 1.58 -13.32 -9.60
N TYR A 116 2.75 -13.71 -10.08
CA TYR A 116 4.07 -13.21 -9.67
C TYR A 116 4.74 -12.36 -10.76
N THR A 117 4.01 -12.01 -11.83
CA THR A 117 4.56 -11.25 -12.97
C THR A 117 5.22 -9.94 -12.55
N PHE A 118 4.69 -9.29 -11.51
CA PHE A 118 5.09 -7.97 -11.05
C PHE A 118 5.93 -7.98 -9.78
N ASP A 119 6.42 -9.12 -9.27
CA ASP A 119 7.09 -9.19 -7.95
C ASP A 119 8.27 -8.23 -7.84
N GLU A 120 9.16 -8.22 -8.83
CA GLU A 120 10.31 -7.31 -8.88
C GLU A 120 9.90 -5.83 -8.99
N ALA A 121 8.85 -5.55 -9.77
CA ALA A 121 8.30 -4.19 -9.89
C ALA A 121 7.65 -3.74 -8.58
N GLN A 122 6.92 -4.63 -7.91
CA GLN A 122 6.28 -4.36 -6.64
C GLN A 122 7.33 -4.06 -5.56
N ASP A 123 8.42 -4.84 -5.49
CA ASP A 123 9.50 -4.60 -4.54
C ASP A 123 10.24 -3.29 -4.82
N HIS A 124 10.46 -2.96 -6.09
CA HIS A 124 11.03 -1.67 -6.49
C HIS A 124 10.15 -0.50 -5.98
N ILE A 125 8.86 -0.56 -6.25
CA ILE A 125 7.89 0.48 -5.87
C ILE A 125 7.73 0.57 -4.35
N PHE A 126 7.71 -0.57 -3.65
CA PHE A 126 7.70 -0.60 -2.19
C PHE A 126 8.90 0.14 -1.60
N ASN A 127 10.10 -0.11 -2.12
CA ASN A 127 11.32 0.56 -1.69
C ASN A 127 11.30 2.06 -2.01
N LEU A 128 10.77 2.44 -3.18
CA LEU A 128 10.59 3.84 -3.57
C LEU A 128 9.66 4.56 -2.59
N MET A 129 8.48 3.99 -2.30
CA MET A 129 7.54 4.55 -1.32
C MET A 129 8.17 4.64 0.08
N ASN A 130 8.90 3.60 0.51
CA ASN A 130 9.54 3.57 1.82
C ASN A 130 10.56 4.72 2.00
N ARG A 131 11.30 5.05 0.94
CA ARG A 131 12.33 6.11 0.96
C ARG A 131 11.75 7.52 0.80
N ASP A 132 10.65 7.66 0.07
CA ASP A 132 10.04 8.95 -0.24
C ASP A 132 8.72 9.19 0.51
N THR A 133 7.61 8.69 -0.03
CA THR A 133 6.26 9.06 0.43
C THR A 133 5.98 8.64 1.86
N TYR A 134 6.45 7.47 2.30
CA TYR A 134 6.32 7.02 3.68
C TYR A 134 7.14 7.88 4.65
N ALA A 135 8.38 8.21 4.30
CA ALA A 135 9.22 9.09 5.10
C ALA A 135 8.63 10.50 5.21
N ARG A 136 7.99 11.01 4.15
CA ARG A 136 7.24 12.27 4.17
C ARG A 136 5.97 12.17 5.01
N PHE A 137 5.21 11.09 4.89
CA PHE A 137 4.02 10.84 5.72
C PHE A 137 4.34 10.88 7.21
N LEU A 138 5.40 10.21 7.67
CA LEU A 138 5.79 10.22 9.10
C LEU A 138 6.20 11.60 9.62
N ARG A 139 6.65 12.51 8.74
CA ARG A 139 7.00 13.89 9.09
C ARG A 139 5.83 14.87 8.93
N SER A 140 4.74 14.44 8.29
CA SER A 140 3.58 15.28 8.03
C SER A 140 2.84 15.66 9.32
N GLU A 141 2.20 16.83 9.30
CA GLU A 141 1.34 17.25 10.41
C GLU A 141 0.16 16.29 10.61
N ALA A 142 -0.37 15.71 9.52
CA ALA A 142 -1.45 14.71 9.59
C ALA A 142 -1.07 13.51 10.48
N TYR A 143 0.15 12.98 10.35
CA TYR A 143 0.60 11.87 11.21
C TYR A 143 0.91 12.32 12.64
N LYS A 144 1.50 13.52 12.82
CA LYS A 144 1.79 14.07 14.16
C LYS A 144 0.51 14.34 14.95
N GLU A 145 -0.53 14.87 14.31
CA GLU A 145 -1.84 15.08 14.92
C GLU A 145 -2.45 13.78 15.41
N LEU A 146 -2.33 12.69 14.66
CA LEU A 146 -2.79 11.35 15.08
C LEU A 146 -2.01 10.84 16.30
N LEU A 147 -0.70 11.08 16.36
CA LEU A 147 0.12 10.73 17.52
C LEU A 147 -0.24 11.54 18.77
N LEU A 148 -0.58 12.82 18.61
CA LEU A 148 -0.94 13.73 19.71
C LEU A 148 -2.40 13.58 20.15
N GLY A 149 -3.31 13.26 19.22
CA GLY A 149 -4.72 13.00 19.50
C GLY A 149 -4.93 11.83 20.46
N GLY A 150 -3.99 10.88 20.49
CA GLY A 150 -3.97 9.79 21.47
C GLY A 150 -3.48 10.18 22.89
N LYS A 151 -3.17 11.46 23.14
CA LYS A 151 -2.77 11.99 24.47
C LYS A 151 -3.86 12.80 25.18
N LYS A 152 -5.05 12.96 24.60
CA LYS A 152 -6.18 13.57 25.32
C LYS A 152 -6.92 12.49 26.12
N LYS A 153 -6.43 12.20 27.32
CA LYS A 153 -7.19 11.70 28.48
C LYS A 153 -6.28 11.66 29.70
#